data_AF-A0A819YMG6-F1
#
_entry.id   AF-A0A819YMG6-F1
#
_cell.length_a   1.000
_cell.length_b   1.000
_cell.length_c   1.000
_cell.angle_alpha   90.00
_cell.angle_beta   90.00
_cell.angle_gamma   90.00
#
_symmetry.space_group_name_H-M   'P 1'
#
loop_
_entity.id
_entity.type
_entity.pdbx_description
1 polymer ?
#
loop_
_entity_poly.entity_id
_entity_poly.type
_entity_poly.pdbx_seq_one_letter_code
_entity_poly.pdbx_strand_id
1 'polypeptide(L)' 'LRDRKIIRFCDYIEVSECDDVDRRADKPWTRLTPRDKQMIRKELNEYKSSEMEIHPDSAKYTRFHPP' A
#
# COMPACT_ATOMS: atom_id res chain seq x y z
N LEU A 1 25.05 -20.39 -14.08
CA LEU A 1 25.20 -19.30 -13.08
C LEU A 1 26.47 -18.47 -13.31
N ARG A 2 27.59 -19.06 -13.74
CA ARG A 2 28.88 -18.36 -13.92
C ARG A 2 28.92 -17.28 -15.02
N ASP A 3 28.10 -17.38 -16.06
CA ASP A 3 28.14 -16.43 -17.21
C ASP A 3 27.10 -15.30 -17.16
N ARG A 4 26.43 -15.10 -16.02
CA ARG A 4 25.43 -14.02 -15.88
C ARG A 4 26.13 -12.75 -15.39
N LYS A 5 25.87 -11.61 -16.05
CA LYS A 5 26.25 -10.29 -15.53
C LYS A 5 25.41 -9.99 -14.28
N ILE A 6 25.96 -10.30 -13.12
CA ILE A 6 25.35 -10.04 -11.81
C ILE A 6 25.83 -8.66 -11.34
N ILE A 7 24.89 -7.79 -10.95
CA ILE A 7 25.21 -6.47 -10.40
C ILE A 7 25.96 -6.63 -9.07
N ARG A 8 26.93 -5.75 -8.82
CA ARG A 8 27.67 -5.68 -7.55
C ARG A 8 27.21 -4.45 -6.79
N PHE A 9 27.14 -4.58 -5.47
CA PHE A 9 26.84 -3.47 -4.56
C PHE A 9 28.14 -2.95 -3.94
N CYS A 10 28.17 -1.67 -3.59
CA CYS A 10 29.30 -1.08 -2.86
C CYS A 10 29.19 -1.45 -1.38
N ASP A 11 30.31 -1.77 -0.75
CA ASP A 11 30.36 -2.12 0.67
C ASP A 11 30.45 -0.88 1.59
N TYR A 12 30.72 0.28 1.02
CA TYR A 12 30.74 1.54 1.75
C TYR A 12 29.32 2.10 1.90
N ILE A 13 28.96 2.42 3.14
CA ILE A 13 27.67 3.03 3.50
C ILE A 13 27.97 4.42 4.07
N GLU A 14 27.49 5.45 3.40
CA GLU A 14 27.47 6.81 3.93
C GLU A 14 26.33 6.97 4.93
N VAL A 15 26.62 7.57 6.08
CA VAL A 15 25.64 7.81 7.14
C VAL A 15 25.59 9.32 7.41
N SER A 16 24.38 9.87 7.39
CA SER A 16 24.10 11.26 7.74
C SER A 16 23.10 11.32 8.89
N GLU A 17 23.13 12.44 9.63
CA GLU A 17 22.16 12.70 10.69
C GLU A 17 20.79 13.05 10.09
N CYS A 18 19.73 12.69 10.80
CA CYS A 18 18.35 12.99 10.44
C CYS A 18 17.76 13.96 11.46
N ASP A 19 16.78 14.76 11.03
CA ASP A 19 16.10 15.72 11.90
C ASP A 19 15.55 15.04 13.18
N ASP A 20 15.87 15.62 14.34
CA ASP A 20 15.33 15.20 15.63
C ASP A 20 13.98 15.88 15.91
N VAL A 21 12.97 15.45 15.17
CA VAL A 21 11.59 15.92 15.29
C VAL A 21 10.65 14.80 15.70
N ASP A 22 9.59 15.16 16.42
CA ASP A 22 8.54 14.22 16.80
C ASP A 22 7.73 13.75 15.59
N ARG A 23 7.91 12.47 15.22
CA ARG A 23 7.22 11.81 14.11
C ARG A 23 6.00 11.01 14.55
N ARG A 24 5.56 11.15 15.80
CA ARG A 24 4.37 10.44 16.30
C ARG A 24 3.13 10.92 15.55
N ALA A 25 2.34 9.95 15.11
CA ALA A 25 1.02 10.17 14.55
C ALA A 25 0.04 9.19 15.18
N ASP A 26 -1.21 9.62 15.29
CA ASP A 26 -2.28 8.73 15.70
C ASP A 26 -2.48 7.59 14.69
N LYS A 27 -2.95 6.44 15.18
CA LYS A 27 -3.19 5.24 14.38
C LYS A 27 -4.69 4.93 14.35
N PRO A 28 -5.51 5.71 13.62
CA PRO A 28 -6.97 5.60 13.68
C PRO A 28 -7.48 4.22 13.26
N TRP A 29 -6.77 3.52 12.38
CA TRP A 29 -7.11 2.16 11.93
C TRP A 29 -7.16 1.12 13.07
N THR A 30 -6.50 1.39 14.21
CA THR A 30 -6.49 0.49 15.37
C THR A 30 -7.82 0.48 16.14
N ARG A 31 -8.64 1.52 15.98
CA ARG A 31 -9.91 1.70 16.71
C ARG A 31 -11.14 1.43 15.85
N LEU A 32 -10.96 0.87 14.66
CA LEU A 32 -12.07 0.53 13.75
C LEU A 32 -12.92 -0.61 14.32
N THR A 33 -14.20 -0.34 14.53
CA THR A 33 -15.17 -1.37 14.93
C THR A 33 -15.48 -2.33 13.77
N PRO A 34 -16.09 -3.50 14.03
CA PRO A 34 -16.57 -4.38 12.96
C PRO A 34 -17.54 -3.68 11.99
N ARG A 35 -18.39 -2.78 12.52
CA ARG A 35 -19.33 -1.98 11.71
C ARG A 35 -18.61 -1.00 10.81
N ASP A 36 -17.61 -0.28 11.31
CA ASP A 36 -16.83 0.66 10.50
C ASP A 36 -16.13 -0.08 9.36
N LYS A 37 -15.53 -1.24 9.66
CA LYS A 37 -14.89 -2.07 8.64
C LYS A 37 -15.90 -2.54 7.58
N GLN A 38 -17.13 -2.86 7.96
CA GLN A 38 -18.16 -3.23 7.00
C GLN A 38 -18.54 -2.07 6.09
N MET A 39 -18.76 -0.88 6.67
CA MET A 39 -19.07 0.33 5.90
C MET A 39 -17.95 0.67 4.91
N ILE A 40 -16.69 0.64 5.37
CA ILE A 40 -15.51 0.89 4.52
C ILE A 40 -15.41 -0.13 3.39
N ARG A 41 -15.68 -1.42 3.63
CA ARG A 41 -15.68 -2.45 2.56
C ARG A 41 -16.73 -2.15 1.49
N LYS A 42 -17.94 -1.76 1.92
CA LYS A 42 -19.02 -1.40 1.01
C LYS A 42 -18.64 -0.19 0.15
N GLU A 43 -18.19 0.89 0.79
CA GLU A 43 -17.76 2.12 0.13
C GLU A 43 -16.65 1.87 -0.89
N LEU A 44 -15.61 1.12 -0.51
CA LEU A 44 -14.51 0.78 -1.42
C LEU A 44 -14.96 -0.06 -2.62
N ASN A 45 -15.92 -0.97 -2.44
CA ASN A 45 -16.43 -1.77 -3.55
C ASN A 45 -17.26 -0.93 -4.51
N GLU A 46 -18.09 -0.03 -3.98
CA GLU A 46 -18.88 0.90 -4.77
C GLU A 46 -17.96 1.79 -5.62
N TYR A 47 -17.02 2.48 -4.99
CA TYR A 47 -16.00 3.30 -5.66
C TYR A 47 -15.27 2.54 -6.77
N LYS A 48 -14.78 1.32 -6.48
CA LYS A 48 -14.04 0.50 -7.45
C LYS A 48 -14.89 0.03 -8.63
N SER A 49 -16.20 -0.03 -8.47
CA SER A 49 -17.13 -0.52 -9.50
C SER A 49 -17.65 0.59 -10.40
N SER A 50 -17.79 1.81 -9.89
CA SER A 50 -18.47 2.90 -10.59
C SER A 50 -17.62 4.13 -10.87
N GLU A 51 -16.58 4.39 -10.08
CA GLU A 51 -15.84 5.66 -10.13
C GLU A 51 -14.35 5.48 -10.45
N MET A 52 -13.73 4.41 -9.97
CA MET A 52 -12.31 4.17 -10.18
C MET A 52 -12.04 3.80 -11.64
N GLU A 53 -11.33 4.65 -12.36
CA GLU A 53 -10.90 4.38 -13.73
C GLU A 53 -9.92 3.19 -13.75
N ILE A 54 -10.25 2.17 -14.54
CA ILE A 54 -9.45 0.96 -14.68
C ILE A 54 -9.31 0.65 -16.16
N HIS A 55 -8.07 0.41 -16.59
CA HIS A 55 -7.83 -0.10 -17.94
C HIS A 55 -8.59 -1.44 -18.13
N PRO A 56 -9.34 -1.64 -19.22
CA PRO A 56 -10.18 -2.83 -19.40
C PRO A 56 -9.44 -4.16 -19.17
N ASP A 57 -8.23 -4.30 -19.71
CA ASP A 57 -7.40 -5.52 -19.55
C ASP A 57 -6.94 -5.79 -18.11
N SER A 58 -6.99 -4.77 -17.26
CA SER A 58 -6.58 -4.83 -15.86
C SER A 58 -7.75 -4.96 -14.88
N ALA A 59 -9.00 -4.92 -15.35
CA ALA A 59 -10.19 -4.98 -14.48
C ALA A 59 -10.21 -6.21 -13.57
N LYS A 60 -9.70 -7.35 -14.04
CA LYS A 60 -9.56 -8.59 -13.27
C LYS A 60 -8.61 -8.48 -12.05
N TYR A 61 -7.75 -7.48 -12.01
CA TYR A 61 -6.83 -7.24 -10.89
C TYR A 61 -7.41 -6.29 -9.83
N THR A 62 -8.59 -5.71 -10.07
CA THR A 62 -9.26 -4.86 -9.08
C THR A 62 -9.62 -5.67 -7.85
N ARG A 63 -9.01 -5.31 -6.71
CA ARG A 63 -9.23 -6.01 -5.42
C ARG A 63 -10.53 -5.55 -4.79
N PHE A 64 -11.60 -6.33 -4.95
CA PHE A 64 -12.85 -6.16 -4.20
C PHE A 64 -12.78 -6.77 -2.81
N HIS A 65 -13.53 -6.21 -1.87
CA HIS A 65 -13.63 -6.65 -0.48
C HIS A 65 -14.87 -7.55 -0.27
N PRO A 66 -14.80 -8.53 0.66
CA PRO A 66 -15.99 -9.32 1.02
C PRO A 66 -17.07 -8.43 1.63
N PRO A 67 -18.37 -8.81 1.51
CA PRO A 67 -19.48 -8.12 2.17
C PRO A 67 -19.31 -7.95 3.70
#